data_AF-A0A0K8R992-F1
#
_entry.id   AF-A0A0K8R992-F1
#
_cell.length_a   1.000
_cell.length_b   1.000
_cell.length_c   1.000
_cell.angle_alpha   90.00
_cell.angle_beta   90.00
_cell.angle_gamma   90.00
#
_symmetry.space_group_name_H-M   'P 1'
#
loop_
_entity.id
_entity.type
_entity.pdbx_description
1 polymer ?
#
loop_
_entity_poly.entity_id
_entity_poly.type
_entity_poly.pdbx_seq_one_letter_code
_entity_poly.pdbx_strand_id
1 'polypeptide(L)'
;MRTKLYVLATFVLVLQESYGIHGSSGPRKSGTGSRNCGRISGFIVSTVPTKSSTITVTHSSWTNKNATMKFEYIGNYTGHEKCLSNCDPCHPRPCTCRPECECLPMKDYPSVGRCVKKKTPLPDGVERGMHRCKNKEGKKKMEDKEKVKILSRRKTVKEEEEQQAEHRTT
;
A
#
# COMPACT_ATOMS: atom_id res chain seq x y z
N MET A 1 51.70 -12.52 -12.07
CA MET A 1 51.05 -12.07 -13.31
C MET A 1 49.94 -13.06 -13.70
N ARG A 2 48.69 -12.58 -13.83
CA ARG A 2 47.70 -12.92 -14.88
C ARG A 2 46.31 -12.47 -14.42
N THR A 3 45.77 -11.55 -15.19
CA THR A 3 44.46 -10.90 -15.06
C THR A 3 43.32 -11.86 -15.34
N LYS A 4 42.21 -11.71 -14.63
CA LYS A 4 40.88 -12.10 -15.12
C LYS A 4 39.95 -10.89 -14.99
N LEU A 5 39.47 -10.45 -16.16
CA LEU A 5 38.42 -9.45 -16.31
C LEU A 5 37.19 -9.89 -15.50
N TYR A 6 36.68 -9.01 -14.63
CA TYR A 6 35.32 -9.12 -14.12
C TYR A 6 34.49 -7.96 -14.68
N VAL A 7 33.46 -8.37 -15.42
CA VAL A 7 32.48 -7.57 -16.14
C VAL A 7 31.69 -6.70 -15.15
N LEU A 8 31.57 -5.42 -15.49
CA LEU A 8 30.74 -4.42 -14.83
C LEU A 8 29.29 -4.91 -14.67
N ALA A 9 28.83 -5.02 -13.44
CA ALA A 9 27.41 -5.17 -13.10
C ALA A 9 27.01 -4.11 -12.06
N THR A 10 27.05 -2.85 -12.48
CA THR A 10 26.32 -1.76 -11.85
C THR A 10 24.85 -1.85 -12.25
N PHE A 11 23.98 -2.49 -11.47
CA PHE A 11 22.52 -2.26 -11.58
C PHE A 11 21.82 -2.45 -10.21
N VAL A 12 21.58 -1.29 -9.56
CA VAL A 12 20.41 -0.94 -8.73
C VAL A 12 20.26 -1.66 -7.37
N LEU A 13 20.96 -1.13 -6.36
CA LEU A 13 20.49 -1.16 -4.97
C LEU A 13 19.51 0.00 -4.76
N VAL A 14 18.21 -0.23 -4.94
CA VAL A 14 17.17 0.73 -4.54
C VAL A 14 16.04 -0.01 -3.81
N LEU A 15 16.06 0.18 -2.48
CA LEU A 15 14.94 0.20 -1.53
C LEU A 15 14.06 -1.06 -1.42
N GLN A 16 14.45 -1.96 -0.52
CA GLN A 16 13.49 -2.79 0.21
C GLN A 16 13.83 -2.80 1.70
N GLU A 17 13.80 -1.61 2.31
CA GLU A 17 13.64 -1.50 3.75
C GLU A 17 12.17 -1.34 4.11
N SER A 18 11.78 -2.04 5.16
CA SER A 18 10.61 -1.82 6.01
C SER A 18 9.25 -2.38 5.56
N TYR A 19 9.11 -3.71 5.58
CA TYR A 19 7.89 -4.31 6.13
C TYR A 19 8.25 -5.44 7.09
N GLY A 20 8.42 -5.06 8.36
CA GLY A 20 8.60 -5.98 9.47
C GLY A 20 7.41 -6.93 9.60
N ILE A 21 7.70 -8.22 9.45
CA ILE A 21 6.87 -9.32 9.91
C ILE A 21 6.99 -9.36 11.43
N HIS A 22 5.89 -9.23 12.18
CA HIS A 22 5.72 -9.87 13.49
C HIS A 22 4.23 -9.93 13.82
N GLY A 23 3.69 -11.14 13.85
CA GLY A 23 2.36 -11.43 14.38
C GLY A 23 2.51 -12.02 15.78
N SER A 24 1.86 -11.42 16.76
CA SER A 24 1.35 -12.13 17.92
C SER A 24 0.09 -11.43 18.43
N SER A 25 -0.94 -12.23 18.67
CA SER A 25 -2.26 -11.84 19.15
C SER A 25 -2.21 -11.39 20.61
N GLY A 26 -2.16 -10.08 20.80
CA GLY A 26 -2.54 -9.40 22.04
C GLY A 26 -3.67 -8.40 21.75
N PRO A 27 -4.22 -7.71 22.76
CA PRO A 27 -5.26 -6.70 22.54
C PRO A 27 -4.77 -5.75 21.45
N ARG A 28 -5.55 -5.61 20.37
CA ARG A 28 -5.20 -4.81 19.19
C ARG A 28 -4.89 -3.39 19.66
N LYS A 29 -3.63 -3.14 19.99
CA LYS A 29 -3.07 -1.80 20.03
C LYS A 29 -3.32 -1.26 18.64
N SER A 30 -4.25 -0.32 18.53
CA SER A 30 -4.44 0.51 17.35
C SER A 30 -3.05 1.01 16.98
N GLY A 31 -2.42 0.37 15.99
CA GLY A 31 -1.08 0.75 15.56
C GLY A 31 -1.15 2.23 15.29
N THR A 32 -0.38 3.01 16.03
CA THR A 32 -0.37 4.47 15.98
C THR A 32 -0.22 4.85 14.52
N GLY A 33 -1.35 5.18 13.88
CA GLY A 33 -1.34 5.60 12.48
C GLY A 33 -0.36 6.76 12.39
N SER A 34 0.46 6.77 11.34
CA SER A 34 1.38 7.89 11.07
C SER A 34 0.62 9.20 11.30
N ARG A 35 1.03 9.99 12.30
CA ARG A 35 0.40 11.27 12.66
C ARG A 35 0.54 12.33 11.56
N ASN A 36 1.42 12.08 10.58
CA ASN A 36 1.68 12.99 9.48
C ASN A 36 0.74 12.65 8.33
N CYS A 37 -0.45 13.26 8.37
CA CYS A 37 -1.36 13.26 7.25
C CYS A 37 -0.85 14.27 6.20
N GLY A 38 -0.88 13.90 4.92
CA GLY A 38 -0.65 14.89 3.88
C GLY A 38 -1.77 15.93 3.84
N ARG A 39 -1.46 17.14 3.38
CA ARG A 39 -2.39 18.26 3.30
C ARG A 39 -2.56 18.70 1.85
N ILE A 40 -3.74 19.20 1.51
CA ILE A 40 -3.96 19.88 0.23
C ILE A 40 -3.13 21.16 0.23
N SER A 41 -2.21 21.24 -0.72
CA SER A 41 -1.27 22.35 -0.90
C SER A 41 -1.71 23.33 -1.97
N GLY A 42 -2.71 22.98 -2.77
CA GLY A 42 -3.18 23.81 -3.88
C GLY A 42 -4.54 23.35 -4.39
N PHE A 43 -5.36 24.32 -4.78
CA PHE A 43 -6.66 24.11 -5.42
C PHE A 43 -6.91 25.29 -6.35
N ILE A 44 -7.01 25.04 -7.65
CA ILE A 44 -7.19 26.07 -8.67
C ILE A 44 -8.27 25.58 -9.64
N VAL A 45 -9.26 26.42 -9.92
CA VAL A 45 -10.23 26.19 -10.98
C VAL A 45 -9.87 27.12 -12.13
N SER A 46 -9.69 26.56 -13.32
CA SER A 46 -9.34 27.29 -14.53
C SER A 46 -10.29 26.91 -15.67
N THR A 47 -10.35 27.75 -16.68
CA THR A 47 -11.08 27.49 -17.92
C THR A 47 -10.08 27.32 -19.06
N VAL A 48 -10.18 26.22 -19.79
CA VAL A 48 -9.31 25.91 -20.92
C VAL A 48 -10.13 26.02 -22.21
N PRO A 49 -9.76 26.88 -23.16
CA PRO A 49 -10.41 26.92 -24.46
C PRO A 49 -10.05 25.68 -25.27
N THR A 50 -11.04 25.04 -25.87
CA THR A 50 -10.91 23.96 -26.85
C THR A 50 -11.44 24.44 -28.20
N LYS A 51 -11.23 23.67 -29.27
CA LYS A 51 -11.64 24.06 -30.63
C LYS A 51 -13.14 24.30 -30.77
N SER A 52 -13.97 23.72 -29.91
CA SER A 52 -15.44 23.77 -29.99
C SER A 52 -16.12 24.40 -28.77
N SER A 53 -15.41 24.59 -27.65
CA SER A 53 -16.01 25.05 -26.39
C SER A 53 -14.96 25.50 -25.38
N THR A 54 -15.40 26.08 -24.26
CA THR A 54 -14.55 26.28 -23.08
C THR A 54 -14.85 25.21 -22.05
N ILE A 55 -13.84 24.45 -21.63
CA ILE A 55 -13.98 23.46 -20.57
C ILE A 55 -13.48 24.03 -19.25
N THR A 56 -14.16 23.70 -18.15
CA THR A 56 -13.65 24.03 -16.80
C THR A 56 -12.81 22.87 -16.30
N VAL A 57 -11.66 23.16 -15.70
CA VAL A 57 -10.75 22.18 -15.14
C VAL A 57 -10.43 22.59 -13.71
N THR A 58 -10.47 21.62 -12.79
CA THR A 58 -10.02 21.80 -11.42
C THR A 58 -8.70 21.09 -11.23
N HIS A 59 -7.67 21.83 -10.83
CA HIS A 59 -6.39 21.28 -10.40
C HIS A 59 -6.32 21.25 -8.88
N SER A 60 -5.92 20.13 -8.31
CA SER A 60 -5.61 20.03 -6.88
C SER A 60 -4.21 19.47 -6.68
N SER A 61 -3.59 19.85 -5.57
CA SER A 61 -2.33 19.25 -5.15
C SER A 61 -2.39 18.83 -3.70
N TRP A 62 -1.79 17.68 -3.42
CA TRP A 62 -1.71 17.10 -2.09
C TRP A 62 -0.26 16.79 -1.76
N THR A 63 0.20 17.32 -0.64
CA THR A 63 1.57 17.18 -0.18
C THR A 63 1.62 16.33 1.08
N ASN A 64 2.40 15.26 1.04
CA ASN A 64 2.70 14.40 2.19
C ASN A 64 4.20 14.36 2.42
N LYS A 65 4.65 14.89 3.56
CA LYS A 65 6.06 15.11 3.86
C LYS A 65 6.72 15.88 2.72
N ASN A 66 7.56 15.20 1.93
CA ASN A 66 8.34 15.80 0.84
C ASN A 66 7.77 15.49 -0.55
N ALA A 67 6.70 14.68 -0.63
CA ALA A 67 6.08 14.29 -1.89
C ALA A 67 4.83 15.14 -2.14
N THR A 68 4.78 15.82 -3.30
CA THR A 68 3.58 16.52 -3.77
C THR A 68 3.01 15.82 -4.98
N MET A 69 1.75 15.41 -4.89
CA MET A 69 0.99 14.84 -6.00
C MET A 69 0.05 15.91 -6.55
N LYS A 70 -0.07 15.99 -7.88
CA LYS A 70 -1.01 16.88 -8.56
C LYS A 70 -2.10 16.04 -9.23
N PHE A 71 -3.32 16.57 -9.23
CA PHE A 71 -4.47 15.93 -9.83
C PHE A 71 -5.23 16.95 -10.65
N GLU A 72 -5.87 16.45 -11.70
CA GLU A 72 -6.66 17.23 -12.64
C GLU A 72 -8.03 16.57 -12.77
N TYR A 73 -9.06 17.39 -12.77
CA TYR A 73 -10.44 16.96 -12.88
C TYR A 73 -11.15 17.84 -13.90
N ILE A 74 -11.85 17.22 -14.85
CA ILE A 74 -12.71 17.95 -15.78
C ILE A 74 -13.99 18.33 -15.02
N GLY A 75 -14.28 19.62 -14.95
CA GLY A 75 -15.42 20.19 -14.25
C GLY A 75 -15.03 21.20 -13.16
N ASN A 76 -16.05 21.87 -12.64
CA ASN A 76 -15.93 22.77 -11.50
C ASN A 76 -16.23 22.01 -10.20
N TYR A 77 -15.19 21.74 -9.41
CA TYR A 77 -15.32 21.05 -8.12
C TYR A 77 -15.16 22.00 -6.93
N THR A 78 -15.55 23.26 -7.10
CA THR A 78 -15.69 24.20 -5.97
C THR A 78 -16.51 23.56 -4.85
N GLY A 79 -16.07 23.75 -3.62
CA GLY A 79 -16.56 23.06 -2.43
C GLY A 79 -15.71 21.86 -2.01
N HIS A 80 -14.79 21.37 -2.84
CA HIS A 80 -13.84 20.32 -2.47
C HIS A 80 -12.44 20.84 -2.15
N GLU A 81 -12.25 22.12 -1.83
CA GLU A 81 -10.95 22.75 -1.61
C GLU A 81 -10.16 22.09 -0.47
N LYS A 82 -10.88 21.50 0.48
CA LYS A 82 -10.34 20.77 1.64
C LYS A 82 -10.44 19.26 1.47
N CYS A 83 -10.98 18.78 0.35
CA CYS A 83 -11.10 17.38 -0.03
C CYS A 83 -10.30 17.15 -1.36
N LEU A 84 -10.42 15.99 -2.00
CA LEU A 84 -9.66 15.51 -3.18
C LEU A 84 -8.25 14.95 -2.93
N SER A 85 -7.86 14.74 -1.68
CA SER A 85 -6.69 13.91 -1.38
C SER A 85 -6.93 12.44 -1.78
N ASN A 86 -5.83 11.73 -2.07
CA ASN A 86 -5.86 10.27 -2.21
C ASN A 86 -6.25 9.61 -0.89
N CYS A 87 -6.99 8.52 -0.99
CA CYS A 87 -7.50 7.80 0.15
C CYS A 87 -7.50 6.28 -0.15
N ASP A 88 -7.28 5.44 0.87
CA ASP A 88 -7.45 3.98 0.75
C ASP A 88 -8.86 3.62 1.24
N PRO A 89 -9.79 3.23 0.36
CA PRO A 89 -11.15 2.86 0.76
C PRO A 89 -11.21 1.60 1.63
N CYS A 90 -10.19 0.73 1.55
CA CYS A 90 -10.14 -0.53 2.29
C CYS A 90 -9.47 -0.42 3.65
N HIS A 91 -8.54 0.50 3.79
CA HIS A 91 -7.92 0.81 5.07
C HIS A 91 -7.92 2.32 5.29
N PRO A 92 -9.08 2.91 5.64
CA PRO A 92 -9.16 4.29 6.06
C PRO A 92 -8.51 4.45 7.44
N ARG A 93 -7.19 4.36 7.50
CA ARG A 93 -6.36 4.69 8.68
C ARG A 93 -6.47 6.20 8.95
N PRO A 94 -6.10 6.72 10.13
CA PRO A 94 -6.65 7.99 10.66
C PRO A 94 -6.30 9.27 9.88
N CYS A 95 -5.49 9.15 8.82
CA CYS A 95 -5.07 10.26 7.95
C CYS A 95 -5.63 10.18 6.53
N THR A 96 -6.59 9.31 6.26
CA THR A 96 -7.06 9.05 4.90
C THR A 96 -7.84 10.25 4.33
N CYS A 97 -8.72 10.88 5.11
CA CYS A 97 -9.48 12.08 4.74
C CYS A 97 -9.66 13.03 5.93
N ARG A 98 -9.92 14.32 5.68
CA ARG A 98 -10.36 15.24 6.74
C ARG A 98 -11.72 14.82 7.31
N PRO A 99 -12.07 15.20 8.55
CA PRO A 99 -13.36 14.84 9.16
C PRO A 99 -14.59 15.27 8.35
N GLU A 100 -14.48 16.38 7.60
CA GLU A 100 -15.55 16.87 6.72
C GLU A 100 -15.66 16.14 5.37
N CYS A 101 -14.71 15.24 5.05
CA CYS A 101 -14.63 14.51 3.80
C CYS A 101 -14.89 13.01 4.02
N GLU A 102 -15.41 12.36 2.99
CA GLU A 102 -15.65 10.91 2.94
C GLU A 102 -14.71 10.26 1.92
N CYS A 103 -14.16 9.09 2.23
CA CYS A 103 -13.32 8.33 1.31
C CYS A 103 -14.20 7.48 0.40
N LEU A 104 -14.29 7.82 -0.88
CA LEU A 104 -15.03 7.04 -1.88
C LEU A 104 -14.09 6.33 -2.85
N PRO A 105 -14.41 5.10 -3.29
CA PRO A 105 -13.61 4.38 -4.27
C PRO A 105 -13.73 4.98 -5.68
N MET A 106 -12.71 4.75 -6.50
CA MET A 106 -12.79 4.94 -7.95
C MET A 106 -13.53 3.76 -8.60
N LYS A 107 -14.35 4.03 -9.62
CA LYS A 107 -15.15 3.05 -10.38
C LYS A 107 -14.31 1.90 -10.93
N ASP A 108 -13.25 2.23 -11.67
CA ASP A 108 -12.44 1.24 -12.38
C ASP A 108 -11.33 0.64 -11.51
N TYR A 109 -11.05 1.25 -10.35
CA TYR A 109 -9.97 0.86 -9.43
C TYR A 109 -10.41 0.99 -7.97
N PRO A 110 -11.24 0.07 -7.43
CA PRO A 110 -11.86 0.20 -6.11
C PRO A 110 -10.87 0.11 -4.94
N SER A 111 -9.62 -0.29 -5.19
CA SER A 111 -8.53 -0.24 -4.21
C SER A 111 -7.95 1.15 -4.01
N VAL A 112 -8.28 2.11 -4.87
CA VAL A 112 -7.86 3.51 -4.79
C VAL A 112 -9.11 4.37 -4.59
N GLY A 113 -9.03 5.36 -3.72
CA GLY A 113 -10.12 6.27 -3.45
C GLY A 113 -9.73 7.73 -3.44
N ARG A 114 -10.78 8.55 -3.37
CA ARG A 114 -10.69 10.00 -3.22
C ARG A 114 -11.50 10.46 -2.03
N CYS A 115 -10.92 11.38 -1.28
CA CYS A 115 -11.67 12.14 -0.31
C CYS A 115 -12.59 13.11 -1.04
N VAL A 116 -13.87 13.11 -0.71
CA VAL A 116 -14.86 14.00 -1.31
C VAL A 116 -15.69 14.64 -0.23
N LYS A 117 -16.11 15.89 -0.43
CA LYS A 117 -17.06 16.53 0.49
C LYS A 117 -18.44 15.91 0.27
N LYS A 118 -19.19 15.74 1.35
CA LYS A 118 -20.58 15.31 1.26
C LYS A 118 -21.43 16.41 0.60
N LYS A 119 -22.46 16.01 -0.15
CA LYS A 119 -23.42 16.90 -0.83
C LYS A 119 -22.83 17.82 -1.91
N THR A 120 -21.57 17.63 -2.32
CA THR A 120 -21.00 18.28 -3.50
C THR A 120 -20.95 17.30 -4.69
N PRO A 121 -20.93 17.80 -5.94
CA PRO A 121 -20.78 16.95 -7.12
C PRO A 121 -19.51 16.10 -7.03
N LEU A 122 -19.61 14.81 -7.35
CA LEU A 122 -18.46 13.92 -7.31
C LEU A 122 -17.60 14.10 -8.56
N PRO A 123 -16.26 14.02 -8.43
CA PRO A 123 -15.40 13.92 -9.59
C PRO A 123 -15.72 12.70 -10.44
N ASP A 124 -15.54 12.84 -11.75
CA ASP A 124 -15.67 11.72 -12.69
C ASP A 124 -14.86 10.51 -12.23
N GLY A 125 -15.48 9.34 -12.34
CA GLY A 125 -14.88 8.08 -11.91
C GLY A 125 -14.90 7.83 -10.39
N VAL A 126 -15.42 8.75 -9.56
CA VAL A 126 -15.66 8.50 -8.12
C VAL A 126 -17.11 8.06 -7.91
N GLU A 127 -17.32 6.91 -7.28
CA GLU A 127 -18.66 6.35 -7.08
C GLU A 127 -18.99 6.13 -5.60
N ARG A 128 -20.27 6.32 -5.25
CA ARG A 128 -20.81 5.87 -3.96
C ARG A 128 -21.04 4.36 -4.06
N GLY A 129 -20.36 3.57 -3.23
CA GLY A 129 -20.52 2.13 -3.27
C GLY A 129 -19.70 1.39 -2.22
N MET A 130 -20.01 0.12 -2.04
CA MET A 130 -19.29 -0.76 -1.11
C MET A 130 -17.87 -1.00 -1.60
N HIS A 131 -16.90 -0.79 -0.70
CA HIS A 131 -15.50 -1.09 -0.94
C HIS A 131 -15.34 -2.59 -1.23
N ARG A 132 -14.92 -2.94 -2.46
CA ARG A 132 -14.57 -4.33 -2.81
C ARG A 132 -13.16 -4.63 -2.36
N CYS A 133 -12.98 -4.65 -1.05
CA CYS A 133 -11.72 -5.02 -0.43
C CYS A 133 -11.57 -6.52 -0.57
N LYS A 134 -10.67 -6.93 -1.47
CA LYS A 134 -10.25 -8.33 -1.51
C LYS A 134 -9.60 -8.62 -0.16
N ASN A 135 -10.28 -9.41 0.66
CA ASN A 135 -9.63 -10.07 1.77
C ASN A 135 -8.49 -10.85 1.15
N LYS A 136 -7.25 -10.46 1.44
CA LYS A 136 -6.11 -11.35 1.22
C LYS A 136 -6.30 -12.48 2.22
N GLU A 137 -7.13 -13.47 1.89
CA GLU A 137 -7.13 -14.76 2.57
C GLU A 137 -5.69 -15.23 2.55
N GLY A 138 -5.11 -15.28 3.75
CA GLY A 138 -3.69 -15.49 3.91
C GLY A 138 -3.28 -16.81 3.25
N LYS A 139 -2.39 -16.74 2.26
CA LYS A 139 -1.46 -17.85 2.02
C LYS A 139 -0.55 -17.97 3.24
N LYS A 140 -1.07 -18.49 4.34
CA LYS A 140 -0.29 -18.88 5.51
C LYS A 140 -0.62 -20.34 5.79
N LYS A 141 0.07 -21.25 5.09
CA LYS A 141 0.22 -22.68 5.45
C LYS A 141 1.06 -23.40 4.37
N MET A 142 2.36 -23.15 4.32
CA MET A 142 3.29 -24.14 3.74
C MET A 142 4.64 -24.23 4.49
N GLU A 143 5.09 -23.17 5.18
CA GLU A 143 6.38 -23.23 5.90
C GLU A 143 6.38 -24.17 7.13
N ASP A 144 5.24 -24.34 7.82
CA ASP A 144 5.22 -25.20 9.03
C ASP A 144 5.29 -26.70 8.70
N LYS A 145 4.74 -27.15 7.56
CA LYS A 145 4.82 -28.57 7.18
C LYS A 145 6.23 -28.97 6.76
N GLU A 146 6.96 -28.08 6.11
CA GLU A 146 8.33 -28.34 5.66
C GLU A 146 9.32 -28.32 6.84
N LYS A 147 9.18 -27.37 7.78
CA LYS A 147 9.97 -27.36 9.01
C LYS A 147 9.74 -28.60 9.87
N VAL A 148 8.50 -29.05 10.04
CA VAL A 148 8.20 -30.28 10.79
C VAL A 148 8.83 -31.50 10.10
N LYS A 149 8.74 -31.60 8.76
CA LYS A 149 9.35 -32.71 8.01
C LYS A 149 10.89 -32.72 8.08
N ILE A 150 11.52 -31.55 8.06
CA ILE A 150 12.98 -31.43 8.22
C ILE A 150 13.42 -31.78 9.65
N LEU A 151 12.66 -31.36 10.68
CA LEU A 151 12.98 -31.69 12.07
C LEU A 151 12.83 -33.19 12.35
N SER A 152 11.78 -33.83 11.79
CA SER A 152 11.59 -35.29 11.92
C SER A 152 12.76 -36.05 11.31
N ARG A 153 13.19 -35.70 10.09
CA ARG A 153 14.33 -36.35 9.42
C ARG A 153 15.65 -36.19 10.18
N ARG A 154 15.89 -35.03 10.80
CA ARG A 154 17.10 -34.80 11.60
C ARG A 154 17.12 -35.60 12.89
N LYS A 155 15.96 -35.90 13.48
CA LYS A 155 15.89 -36.79 14.65
C LYS A 155 16.19 -38.24 14.28
N THR A 156 15.68 -38.71 13.15
CA THR A 156 15.90 -40.09 12.69
C THR A 156 17.38 -40.36 12.39
N VAL A 157 18.06 -39.45 11.70
CA VAL A 157 19.50 -39.60 11.38
C VAL A 157 20.37 -39.60 12.65
N LYS A 158 19.98 -38.82 13.67
CA LYS A 158 20.74 -38.77 14.93
C LYS A 158 20.58 -40.05 15.75
N GLU A 159 19.38 -40.63 15.79
CA GLU A 159 19.16 -41.93 16.45
C GLU A 159 19.88 -43.08 15.73
N GLU A 160 19.98 -43.04 14.40
CA GLU A 160 20.74 -44.02 13.62
C GLU A 160 22.26 -43.91 13.86
N GLU A 161 22.83 -42.70 13.94
CA GLU A 161 24.25 -42.51 14.26
C GLU A 161 24.59 -42.96 15.69
N GLU A 162 23.70 -42.75 16.66
CA GLU A 162 23.92 -43.15 18.05
C GLU A 162 23.91 -44.68 18.22
N GLN A 163 23.01 -45.38 17.53
CA GLN A 163 22.98 -46.85 17.50
C GLN A 163 24.19 -47.46 16.79
N GLN A 164 24.73 -46.77 15.77
CA GLN A 164 25.90 -47.25 15.02
C GLN A 164 27.23 -47.01 15.78
N ALA A 165 27.27 -46.01 16.65
CA ALA A 165 28.40 -45.76 17.55
C ALA A 165 28.49 -46.78 18.70
N GLU A 166 27.34 -47.19 19.23
CA GLU A 166 27.24 -48.18 20.32
C GLU A 166 27.65 -49.59 19.82
N HIS A 167 27.29 -49.96 18.59
CA HIS A 167 27.67 -51.25 18.01
C HIS A 167 29.16 -51.36 17.61
N ARG A 168 29.90 -50.25 17.56
CA ARG A 168 31.35 -50.21 17.25
C ARG A 168 32.26 -50.30 18.48
N THR A 169 31.69 -50.29 19.68
CA THR A 169 32.45 -50.27 20.95
C THR A 169 32.34 -51.57 21.78
N THR A 170 31.68 -52.60 21.22
CA THR A 170 31.69 -54.00 21.68
C THR A 170 32.35 -54.89 20.65
#